data_AF-A0A260Q0Q9-F1
#
_entry.id   AF-A0A260Q0Q9-F1
#
_cell.length_a   1.000
_cell.length_b   1.000
_cell.length_c   1.000
_cell.angle_alpha   90.00
_cell.angle_beta   90.00
_cell.angle_gamma   90.00
#
_symmetry.space_group_name_H-M   'P 1'
#
loop_
_entity.id
_entity.type
_entity.pdbx_description
1 polymer ?
#
loop_
_entity_poly.entity_id
_entity_poly.type
_entity_poly.pdbx_seq_one_letter_code
_entity_poly.pdbx_strand_id
1 'polypeptide(L)'
;MDLLFPLLIVALLVPLFLNARRQKKVLAKTTEMQDSLKIGDEVVTTAGLYARVVLVEDDTIDLEIADGVVTTWSRAVVREVLPDDSEFDDTDLDATTDADAAALASNDTAGPSLSKADVSRPDETIEQTSKRLEKE
;
A
#
# COMPACT_ATOMS: atom_id res chain seq x y z
N MET A 1 4.94 -51.56 26.83
CA MET A 1 5.34 -50.14 26.61
C MET A 1 5.80 -49.91 25.16
N ASP A 2 5.85 -50.95 24.33
CA ASP A 2 6.46 -50.93 22.99
C ASP A 2 5.58 -50.27 21.91
N LEU A 3 4.27 -50.16 22.13
CA LEU A 3 3.34 -49.45 21.23
C LEU A 3 3.18 -47.96 21.55
N LEU A 4 3.64 -47.49 22.72
CA LEU A 4 3.50 -46.08 23.10
C LEU A 4 4.40 -45.18 22.25
N PHE A 5 5.63 -45.63 21.98
CA PHE A 5 6.59 -44.90 21.15
C PHE A 5 6.13 -44.73 19.68
N PRO A 6 5.69 -45.78 18.95
CA PRO A 6 5.16 -45.59 17.60
C PRO A 6 3.84 -44.81 17.57
N LEU A 7 2.97 -44.96 18.58
CA LEU A 7 1.73 -44.20 18.66
C LEU A 7 1.99 -42.70 18.85
N LEU A 8 2.98 -42.34 19.68
CA LEU A 8 3.41 -40.94 19.88
C LEU A 8 3.96 -40.34 18.58
N ILE A 9 4.79 -41.09 17.84
CA ILE A 9 5.34 -40.63 16.55
C ILE A 9 4.22 -40.35 15.53
N VAL A 10 3.23 -41.25 15.41
CA VAL A 10 2.09 -41.05 14.51
C VAL A 10 1.23 -39.87 14.98
N ALA A 11 0.99 -39.73 16.28
CA ALA A 11 0.23 -38.61 16.84
C ALA A 11 0.90 -37.24 16.57
N LEU A 12 2.22 -37.19 16.46
CA LEU A 12 2.96 -35.98 16.10
C LEU A 12 2.99 -35.74 14.58
N LEU A 13 3.24 -36.78 13.78
CA LEU A 13 3.45 -36.65 12.33
C LEU A 13 2.16 -36.39 11.55
N VAL A 14 1.03 -36.96 11.95
CA VAL A 14 -0.25 -36.80 11.26
C VAL A 14 -0.71 -35.33 11.20
N PRO A 15 -0.77 -34.56 12.30
CA PRO A 15 -1.14 -33.15 12.23
C PRO A 15 -0.13 -32.31 11.45
N LEU A 16 1.17 -32.59 11.54
CA LEU A 16 2.22 -31.91 10.77
C LEU A 16 2.02 -32.09 9.25
N PHE A 17 1.77 -33.33 8.82
CA PHE A 17 1.55 -33.64 7.41
C PHE A 17 0.27 -32.98 6.87
N LEU A 18 -0.81 -33.00 7.64
CA LEU A 18 -2.06 -32.33 7.29
C LEU A 18 -1.89 -30.82 7.20
N ASN A 19 -1.13 -30.21 8.12
CA ASN A 19 -0.91 -28.77 8.12
C ASN A 19 -0.03 -28.32 6.95
N ALA A 20 1.05 -29.04 6.66
CA ALA A 20 1.92 -28.77 5.50
C ALA A 20 1.13 -28.86 4.18
N ARG A 21 0.22 -29.83 4.06
CA ARG A 21 -0.63 -29.95 2.86
C ARG A 21 -1.61 -28.78 2.71
N ARG A 22 -2.13 -28.23 3.81
CA ARG A 22 -3.00 -27.05 3.79
C ARG A 22 -2.23 -25.79 3.38
N GLN A 23 -1.03 -25.59 3.93
CA GLN A 23 -0.19 -24.43 3.59
C GLN A 23 0.19 -24.39 2.11
N LYS A 24 0.56 -25.55 1.52
CA LYS A 24 0.84 -25.66 0.08
C LYS A 24 -0.33 -25.22 -0.79
N LYS A 25 -1.57 -25.56 -0.39
CA LYS A 25 -2.78 -25.16 -1.14
C LYS A 25 -3.02 -23.65 -1.09
N VAL A 26 -2.79 -23.02 0.07
CA VAL A 26 -2.97 -21.57 0.23
C VAL A 26 -1.96 -20.81 -0.64
N LEU A 27 -0.68 -21.20 -0.57
CA LEU A 27 0.37 -20.61 -1.41
C LEU A 27 0.07 -20.78 -2.91
N ALA A 28 -0.30 -21.99 -3.33
CA ALA A 28 -0.65 -22.26 -4.72
C ALA A 28 -1.82 -21.40 -5.21
N LYS A 29 -2.85 -21.21 -4.39
CA LYS A 29 -4.00 -20.35 -4.74
C LYS A 29 -3.60 -18.88 -4.89
N THR A 30 -2.72 -18.39 -4.03
CA THR A 30 -2.21 -17.01 -4.12
C THR A 30 -1.37 -16.80 -5.37
N THR A 31 -0.48 -17.75 -5.71
CA THR A 31 0.32 -17.69 -6.94
C THR A 31 -0.56 -17.80 -8.19
N GLU A 32 -1.53 -18.71 -8.21
CA GLU A 32 -2.45 -18.86 -9.35
C GLU A 32 -3.28 -17.58 -9.60
N MET A 33 -3.70 -16.89 -8.54
CA MET A 33 -4.37 -15.59 -8.67
C MET A 33 -3.43 -14.52 -9.26
N GLN A 34 -2.19 -14.47 -8.77
CA GLN A 34 -1.17 -13.55 -9.28
C GLN A 34 -0.80 -13.83 -10.75
N ASP A 35 -0.83 -15.09 -11.17
CA ASP A 35 -0.58 -15.49 -12.56
C ASP A 35 -1.76 -15.20 -13.48
N SER A 36 -2.96 -15.07 -12.92
CA SER A 36 -4.18 -14.75 -13.68
C SER A 36 -4.37 -13.26 -13.96
N LEU A 37 -3.52 -12.39 -13.39
CA LEU A 37 -3.58 -10.94 -13.54
C LEU A 37 -3.37 -10.51 -14.98
N LYS A 38 -4.21 -9.58 -15.43
CA LYS A 38 -4.15 -8.98 -16.76
C LYS A 38 -4.11 -7.46 -16.67
N ILE A 39 -3.63 -6.86 -17.75
CA ILE A 39 -3.70 -5.41 -17.95
C ILE A 39 -5.17 -5.02 -18.09
N GLY A 40 -5.58 -3.97 -17.37
CA GLY A 40 -6.96 -3.50 -17.29
C GLY A 40 -7.71 -3.97 -16.04
N ASP A 41 -7.22 -5.01 -15.35
CA ASP A 41 -7.88 -5.53 -14.15
C ASP A 41 -7.88 -4.48 -13.03
N GLU A 42 -9.01 -4.33 -12.36
CA GLU A 42 -9.10 -3.59 -11.11
C GLU A 42 -8.72 -4.50 -9.94
N VAL A 43 -7.84 -4.00 -9.07
CA VAL A 43 -7.28 -4.79 -7.98
C VAL A 43 -7.35 -4.04 -6.67
N VAL A 44 -7.48 -4.82 -5.59
CA VAL A 44 -7.29 -4.32 -4.23
C VAL A 44 -5.99 -4.88 -3.70
N THR A 45 -5.10 -3.98 -3.29
CA THR A 45 -3.83 -4.35 -2.67
C THR A 45 -4.03 -4.75 -1.20
N THR A 46 -3.03 -5.39 -0.63
CA THR A 46 -2.98 -5.74 0.79
C THR A 46 -3.03 -4.52 1.74
N ALA A 47 -2.65 -3.32 1.25
CA ALA A 47 -2.78 -2.07 2.00
C ALA A 47 -4.20 -1.46 1.93
N GLY A 48 -5.11 -2.07 1.15
CA GLY A 48 -6.47 -1.56 0.92
C GLY A 48 -6.55 -0.49 -0.17
N LEU A 49 -5.51 -0.34 -0.98
CA LEU A 49 -5.50 0.54 -2.14
C LEU A 49 -6.28 -0.11 -3.29
N TYR A 50 -7.16 0.65 -3.92
CA TYR A 50 -7.79 0.31 -5.19
C TYR A 50 -6.96 0.91 -6.31
N ALA A 51 -6.67 0.11 -7.34
CA ALA A 51 -5.89 0.55 -8.48
C ALA A 51 -6.22 -0.29 -9.71
N ARG A 52 -5.86 0.23 -10.88
CA ARG A 52 -5.95 -0.49 -12.16
C ARG A 52 -4.57 -0.97 -12.59
N VAL A 53 -4.50 -2.18 -13.12
CA VAL A 53 -3.25 -2.75 -13.64
C VAL A 53 -2.95 -2.16 -15.02
N VAL A 54 -1.82 -1.47 -15.15
CA VAL A 54 -1.35 -0.88 -16.42
C VAL A 54 -0.32 -1.77 -17.10
N LEU A 55 0.56 -2.39 -16.31
CA LEU A 55 1.61 -3.29 -16.80
C LEU A 55 1.80 -4.45 -15.83
N VAL A 56 2.04 -5.63 -16.40
CA VAL A 56 2.36 -6.84 -15.64
C VAL A 56 3.73 -7.33 -16.09
N GLU A 57 4.68 -7.36 -15.16
CA GLU A 57 6.01 -7.97 -15.31
C GLU A 57 6.11 -9.18 -14.37
N ASP A 58 7.20 -9.96 -14.46
CA ASP A 58 7.33 -11.22 -13.73
C ASP A 58 7.26 -11.05 -12.19
N ASP A 59 8.01 -10.09 -11.63
CA ASP A 59 8.07 -9.82 -10.18
C ASP A 59 7.35 -8.53 -9.75
N THR A 60 7.10 -7.64 -10.70
CA THR A 60 6.59 -6.28 -10.51
C THR A 60 5.32 -6.04 -11.32
N ILE A 61 4.49 -5.13 -10.83
CA ILE A 61 3.28 -4.67 -11.51
C ILE A 61 3.21 -3.15 -11.41
N ASP A 62 2.74 -2.51 -12.48
CA ASP A 62 2.47 -1.08 -12.46
C ASP A 62 0.97 -0.86 -12.26
N LEU A 63 0.67 -0.07 -11.23
CA LEU A 63 -0.67 0.24 -10.78
C LEU A 63 -0.95 1.73 -10.97
N GLU A 64 -2.05 2.03 -11.66
CA GLU A 64 -2.61 3.37 -11.77
C GLU A 64 -3.60 3.62 -10.64
N ILE A 65 -3.36 4.68 -9.88
CA ILE A 65 -4.14 5.02 -8.67
C ILE A 65 -5.06 6.22 -8.91
N ALA A 66 -4.70 7.05 -9.88
CA ALA A 66 -5.43 8.22 -10.36
C ALA A 66 -4.92 8.52 -11.78
N ASP A 67 -5.63 9.37 -12.51
CA ASP A 67 -5.30 9.71 -13.90
C ASP A 67 -3.83 10.08 -14.09
N GLY A 68 -3.09 9.22 -14.80
CA GLY A 68 -1.67 9.41 -15.11
C GLY A 68 -0.71 9.20 -13.94
N VAL A 69 -1.20 8.76 -12.77
CA VAL A 69 -0.38 8.42 -11.60
C VAL A 69 -0.14 6.93 -11.55
N VAL A 70 0.99 6.51 -12.16
CA VAL A 70 1.42 5.11 -12.20
C VAL A 70 2.53 4.86 -11.20
N THR A 71 2.41 3.79 -10.43
CA THR A 71 3.38 3.38 -9.41
C THR A 71 3.73 1.91 -9.54
N THR A 72 5.01 1.58 -9.35
CA THR A 72 5.50 0.19 -9.44
C THR A 72 5.47 -0.48 -8.08
N TRP A 73 4.83 -1.65 -8.00
CA TRP A 73 4.71 -2.47 -6.81
C TRP A 73 5.16 -3.90 -7.08
N SER A 74 5.40 -4.67 -6.02
CA SER A 74 5.58 -6.12 -6.17
C SER A 74 4.25 -6.76 -6.58
N ARG A 75 4.29 -7.74 -7.48
CA ARG A 75 3.13 -8.56 -7.85
C ARG A 75 2.44 -9.19 -6.62
N ALA A 76 3.20 -9.44 -5.56
CA ALA A 76 2.69 -9.99 -4.30
C ALA A 76 1.76 -9.03 -3.52
N VAL A 77 1.67 -7.76 -3.90
CA VAL A 77 0.83 -6.78 -3.20
C VAL A 77 -0.66 -7.01 -3.47
N VAL A 78 -1.02 -7.66 -4.59
CA VAL A 78 -2.41 -7.89 -4.97
C VAL A 78 -3.05 -8.91 -4.05
N ARG A 79 -4.16 -8.50 -3.42
CA ARG A 79 -4.94 -9.36 -2.54
C ARG A 79 -6.11 -9.99 -3.28
N GLU A 80 -6.73 -9.21 -4.15
CA GLU A 80 -8.01 -9.51 -4.77
C GLU A 80 -8.12 -8.77 -6.11
N VAL A 81 -8.71 -9.44 -7.10
CA VAL A 81 -9.03 -8.89 -8.41
C VAL A 81 -10.54 -8.66 -8.45
N LEU A 82 -10.96 -7.45 -8.73
CA LEU A 82 -12.37 -7.10 -8.89
C LEU A 82 -12.84 -7.53 -10.28
N PRO A 83 -14.05 -8.10 -10.39
CA PRO A 83 -14.68 -8.29 -11.68
C PRO A 83 -14.96 -6.92 -12.33
N ASP A 84 -14.83 -6.86 -13.65
CA ASP A 84 -14.97 -5.68 -14.55
C ASP A 84 -16.34 -4.97 -14.50
N ASP A 85 -17.19 -5.34 -13.55
CA ASP A 85 -18.58 -4.90 -13.41
C ASP A 85 -18.71 -3.68 -12.45
N SER A 86 -17.60 -3.23 -11.84
CA SER A 86 -17.56 -2.08 -10.95
C SER A 86 -17.02 -0.84 -11.66
N GLU A 87 -17.90 -0.05 -12.28
CA GLU A 87 -17.53 1.26 -12.81
C GLU A 87 -17.17 2.22 -11.66
N PHE A 88 -15.87 2.50 -11.49
CA PHE A 88 -15.40 3.67 -10.74
C PHE A 88 -15.50 4.89 -11.66
N ASP A 89 -16.52 5.72 -11.42
CA ASP A 89 -16.81 6.96 -12.15
C ASP A 89 -16.00 8.12 -11.53
N ASP A 90 -14.83 8.42 -12.11
CA ASP A 90 -13.96 9.54 -11.71
C ASP A 90 -14.33 10.87 -12.42
N THR A 91 -15.62 11.10 -12.75
CA THR A 91 -16.01 12.24 -13.60
C THR A 91 -16.43 13.54 -12.87
N ASP A 92 -16.31 13.66 -11.55
CA ASP A 92 -16.92 14.80 -10.80
C ASP A 92 -15.95 15.67 -9.97
N LEU A 93 -14.78 16.04 -10.49
CA LEU A 93 -13.91 17.06 -9.85
C LEU A 93 -13.32 18.09 -10.82
N ASP A 94 -14.11 18.65 -11.74
CA ASP A 94 -13.73 19.94 -12.35
C ASP A 94 -14.92 20.76 -12.85
N ALA A 95 -15.66 21.42 -11.93
CA ALA A 95 -16.63 22.45 -12.30
C ALA A 95 -16.96 23.40 -11.13
N THR A 96 -16.06 24.33 -10.81
CA THR A 96 -16.49 25.68 -10.41
C THR A 96 -15.71 26.72 -11.22
N THR A 97 -16.21 26.94 -12.44
CA THR A 97 -15.86 28.08 -13.30
C THR A 97 -16.29 29.39 -12.64
N ASP A 98 -15.40 30.37 -12.79
CA ASP A 98 -15.58 31.81 -12.66
C ASP A 98 -17.02 32.33 -12.86
N ALA A 99 -17.56 32.97 -11.83
CA ALA A 99 -18.45 34.13 -11.94
C ALA A 99 -18.64 34.76 -10.55
N ASP A 100 -17.88 35.82 -10.23
CA ASP A 100 -18.48 37.13 -9.92
C ASP A 100 -17.38 38.17 -9.62
N ALA A 101 -17.17 39.07 -10.57
CA ALA A 101 -16.43 40.31 -10.36
C ALA A 101 -17.39 41.46 -10.63
N ALA A 102 -18.01 42.01 -9.57
CA ALA A 102 -18.13 43.46 -9.30
C ALA A 102 -19.21 43.77 -8.27
N ALA A 103 -18.80 44.03 -7.02
CA ALA A 103 -19.19 45.22 -6.25
C ALA A 103 -18.80 45.06 -4.78
N LEU A 104 -17.85 45.87 -4.31
CA LEU A 104 -18.01 46.79 -3.17
C LEU A 104 -16.64 47.43 -2.87
N ALA A 105 -16.57 48.72 -3.16
CA ALA A 105 -15.45 49.58 -2.87
C ALA A 105 -15.34 49.88 -1.36
N SER A 106 -14.10 50.20 -0.96
CA SER A 106 -13.69 51.02 0.19
C SER A 106 -14.00 50.50 1.60
N ASN A 107 -12.96 50.01 2.29
CA ASN A 107 -12.44 50.78 3.42
C ASN A 107 -10.95 50.52 3.68
N ASP A 108 -10.17 51.57 3.55
CA ASP A 108 -8.76 51.68 3.92
C ASP A 108 -8.68 51.96 5.42
N THR A 109 -8.01 51.11 6.21
CA THR A 109 -7.50 51.48 7.54
C THR A 109 -6.28 50.63 7.90
N ALA A 110 -5.11 51.23 7.65
CA ALA A 110 -3.93 51.25 8.52
C ALA A 110 -3.53 49.93 9.22
N GLY A 111 -2.41 49.36 8.78
CA GLY A 111 -1.60 48.46 9.63
C GLY A 111 -1.06 49.17 10.88
N PRO A 112 -0.56 48.39 11.86
CA PRO A 112 0.89 48.44 12.04
C PRO A 112 1.54 47.09 12.37
N SER A 113 2.65 46.84 11.68
CA SER A 113 3.97 46.45 12.21
C SER A 113 4.10 45.26 13.19
N LEU A 114 4.69 44.18 12.66
CA LEU A 114 5.85 43.40 13.15
C LEU A 114 6.00 43.13 14.66
N SER A 115 5.96 41.84 15.03
CA SER A 115 6.86 41.29 16.06
C SER A 115 7.35 39.89 15.68
N LYS A 116 8.60 39.68 16.05
CA LYS A 116 9.61 38.71 15.62
C LYS A 116 9.71 37.59 16.65
N ALA A 117 9.71 36.34 16.20
CA ALA A 117 10.26 35.15 16.88
C ALA A 117 10.25 34.01 15.84
N ASP A 118 11.29 33.83 15.02
CA ASP A 118 12.55 33.16 15.38
C ASP A 118 12.35 32.01 16.39
N VAL A 119 12.08 30.82 15.88
CA VAL A 119 12.51 29.58 16.53
C VAL A 119 13.23 28.75 15.48
N SER A 120 14.55 28.85 15.59
CA SER A 120 15.57 28.16 14.83
C SER A 120 15.38 26.63 14.78
N ARG A 121 15.75 26.07 13.63
CA ARG A 121 16.08 24.64 13.46
C ARG A 121 17.16 24.23 14.46
N PRO A 122 17.03 23.08 15.15
CA PRO A 122 18.17 22.37 15.69
C PRO A 122 18.61 21.32 14.66
N ASP A 123 19.64 21.69 13.91
CA ASP A 123 20.59 20.78 13.29
C ASP A 123 21.51 20.31 14.44
N GLU A 124 21.33 19.11 14.95
CA GLU A 124 22.32 18.49 15.86
C GLU A 124 22.54 17.01 15.51
N THR A 125 23.58 16.84 14.69
CA THR A 125 24.77 16.05 15.06
C THR A 125 24.65 14.53 15.06
N ILE A 126 25.25 14.00 14.00
CA ILE A 126 25.94 12.72 13.86
C ILE A 126 26.82 12.42 15.09
N GLU A 127 26.23 12.00 16.21
CA GLU A 127 26.99 11.56 17.40
C GLU A 127 26.41 10.31 18.07
N GLN A 128 25.40 9.68 17.48
CA GLN A 128 24.84 8.42 17.98
C GLN A 128 25.27 7.17 17.18
N THR A 129 26.06 7.33 16.12
CA THR A 129 26.54 6.21 15.30
C THR A 129 27.80 5.54 15.87
N SER A 130 28.58 6.24 16.69
CA SER A 130 29.87 5.75 17.22
C SER A 130 29.73 4.88 18.48
N LYS A 131 28.61 4.92 19.20
CA LYS A 131 28.44 4.15 20.45
C LYS A 131 27.90 2.72 20.27
N ARG A 132 27.57 2.30 19.03
CA ARG A 132 27.04 0.95 18.74
C ARG A 132 28.09 -0.03 18.21
N LEU A 133 29.30 0.44 17.89
CA LEU A 133 30.35 -0.40 17.30
C LEU A 133 31.37 -0.96 18.30
N GLU A 134 31.33 -0.55 19.58
CA GLU A 134 32.23 -1.06 20.63
C GLU A 134 31.55 -2.06 21.59
N LYS A 135 30.33 -2.52 21.29
CA LYS A 135 29.62 -3.48 22.16
C LYS A 135 28.91 -4.62 21.43
N GLU A 136 29.51 -5.14 20.36
CA GLU A 136 29.36 -6.56 19.97
C GLU A 136 30.71 -7.15 19.55
#